data_AF-A0A8S4DDV1-F1
#
_entry.id   AF-A0A8S4DDV1-F1
#
_cell.length_a   1.000
_cell.length_b   1.000
_cell.length_c   1.000
_cell.angle_alpha   90.00
_cell.angle_beta   90.00
_cell.angle_gamma   90.00
#
_symmetry.space_group_name_H-M   'P 1'
#
loop_
_entity.id
_entity.type
_entity.pdbx_description
1 polymer ?
#
loop_
_entity_poly.entity_id
_entity_poly.type
_entity_poly.pdbx_seq_one_letter_code
_entity_poly.pdbx_strand_id
1 'polypeptide(L)'
;MLVRVVSLQWSNFNSTTSPQDALTGFTIELPHLDGHSVTVSRDKVTWAGARVRKKGEGMTNFENNNLHGNLYVTFDIDFPKQDFSDEDKEALRKILKQAPNNKVYNGL
;
A
#
# COMPACT_ATOMS: atom_id res chain seq x y z
N MET A 1 30.43 -8.82 13.58
CA MET A 1 29.30 -9.50 12.92
C MET A 1 28.02 -8.74 13.26
N LEU A 2 27.74 -7.64 12.57
CA LEU A 2 26.58 -6.79 12.86
C LEU A 2 26.24 -5.90 11.64
N VAL A 3 26.12 -6.52 10.46
CA VAL A 3 25.67 -5.83 9.23
C VAL A 3 24.77 -6.79 8.45
N ARG A 4 23.66 -7.23 9.04
CA ARG A 4 22.67 -8.07 8.32
C ARG A 4 21.20 -7.83 8.62
N VAL A 5 20.84 -6.81 9.41
CA VAL A 5 19.42 -6.57 9.76
C VAL A 5 18.80 -5.37 9.05
N VAL A 6 19.57 -4.39 8.56
CA VAL A 6 19.02 -3.20 7.88
C VAL A 6 18.84 -3.40 6.36
N SER A 7 19.44 -4.45 5.79
CA SER A 7 19.44 -4.71 4.34
C SER A 7 18.11 -5.27 3.82
N LEU A 8 17.28 -5.93 4.63
CA LEU A 8 16.06 -6.57 4.13
C LEU A 8 14.81 -5.67 4.13
N GLN A 9 14.90 -4.46 4.69
CA GLN A 9 13.73 -3.62 4.90
C GLN A 9 13.32 -2.80 3.68
N TRP A 10 14.23 -2.51 2.75
CA TRP A 10 13.97 -1.55 1.66
C TRP A 10 13.39 -2.18 0.39
N SER A 11 13.40 -3.51 0.27
CA SER A 11 12.67 -4.21 -0.80
C SER A 11 11.15 -4.20 -0.59
N ASN A 12 10.70 -3.75 0.59
CA ASN A 12 9.28 -3.64 0.94
C ASN A 12 8.99 -2.28 1.56
N PHE A 13 8.21 -1.45 0.87
CA PHE A 13 7.66 -0.22 1.41
C PHE A 13 6.24 -0.48 1.88
N ASN A 14 5.87 0.09 3.02
CA ASN A 14 4.47 0.25 3.39
C ASN A 14 4.06 1.69 3.08
N SER A 15 2.94 1.85 2.39
CA SER A 15 2.38 3.15 2.07
C SER A 15 0.94 3.18 2.55
N THR A 16 0.57 4.24 3.23
CA THR A 16 -0.78 4.43 3.75
C THR A 16 -1.55 5.36 2.83
N THR A 17 -2.77 4.97 2.47
CA THR A 17 -3.65 5.77 1.61
C THR A 17 -5.05 5.86 2.20
N SER A 18 -5.79 6.91 1.83
CA SER A 18 -7.17 7.08 2.25
C SER A 18 -8.10 6.06 1.54
N PRO A 19 -9.25 5.69 2.14
CA PRO A 19 -10.28 4.89 1.47
C PRO A 19 -10.78 5.54 0.17
N GLN A 20 -10.85 6.87 0.12
CA GLN A 20 -11.25 7.60 -1.08
C GLN A 20 -10.27 7.30 -2.22
N ASP A 21 -8.99 7.59 -2.02
CA ASP A 21 -7.92 7.34 -2.98
C ASP A 21 -7.85 5.85 -3.35
N ALA A 22 -7.99 4.97 -2.37
CA ALA A 22 -8.00 3.53 -2.59
C ALA A 22 -9.14 3.07 -3.51
N LEU A 23 -10.30 3.74 -3.48
CA LEU A 23 -11.47 3.43 -4.29
C LEU A 23 -11.48 4.15 -5.64
N THR A 24 -10.96 5.38 -5.71
CA THR A 24 -11.00 6.23 -6.92
C THR A 24 -9.70 6.22 -7.73
N GLY A 25 -8.62 5.72 -7.15
CA GLY A 25 -7.29 5.75 -7.71
C GLY A 25 -6.44 6.90 -7.18
N PHE A 26 -5.12 6.71 -7.24
CA PHE A 26 -4.12 7.65 -6.72
C PHE A 26 -2.77 7.48 -7.41
N THR A 27 -1.91 8.48 -7.23
CA THR A 27 -0.49 8.43 -7.60
C THR A 27 0.33 8.95 -6.45
N ILE A 28 1.37 8.20 -6.07
CA ILE A 28 2.33 8.59 -5.04
C ILE A 28 3.75 8.54 -5.59
N GLU A 29 4.62 9.34 -5.00
CA GLU A 29 6.06 9.29 -5.21
C GLU A 29 6.73 8.72 -3.97
N LEU A 30 7.53 7.69 -4.16
CA LEU A 30 8.29 7.05 -3.09
C LEU A 30 9.75 7.46 -3.22
N PRO A 31 10.35 8.09 -2.19
CA PRO A 31 11.78 8.38 -2.20
C PRO A 31 12.56 7.08 -2.09
N HIS A 32 13.42 6.83 -3.08
CA HIS A 32 14.33 5.69 -3.10
C HIS A 32 15.66 6.04 -2.41
N LEU A 33 16.42 5.02 -2.00
CA LEU A 33 17.63 5.19 -1.19
C LEU A 33 18.82 5.84 -1.91
N ASP A 34 18.86 5.72 -3.23
CA ASP A 34 19.84 6.38 -4.11
C ASP A 34 19.44 7.82 -4.47
N GLY A 35 18.30 8.29 -3.96
CA GLY A 35 17.84 9.67 -4.08
C GLY A 35 16.93 9.96 -5.26
N HIS A 36 16.58 8.99 -6.12
CA HIS A 36 15.51 9.19 -7.11
C HIS A 36 14.12 8.89 -6.53
N SER A 37 13.08 9.39 -7.21
CA SER A 37 11.69 9.13 -6.85
C SER A 37 11.09 8.02 -7.71
N VAL A 38 10.41 7.07 -7.08
CA VAL A 38 9.68 6.00 -7.76
C VAL A 38 8.19 6.33 -7.75
N THR A 39 7.63 6.62 -8.93
CA THR A 39 6.19 6.87 -9.06
C THR A 39 5.39 5.57 -9.08
N VAL A 40 4.38 5.47 -8.23
CA VAL A 40 3.43 4.35 -8.18
C VAL A 40 2.02 4.89 -8.37
N SER A 41 1.35 4.47 -9.44
CA SER A 41 -0.03 4.84 -9.75
C SER A 41 -0.97 3.65 -9.71
N ARG A 42 -2.22 3.90 -9.32
CA ARG A 42 -3.30 2.95 -9.23
C ARG A 42 -4.58 3.59 -9.76
N ASP A 43 -5.12 3.04 -10.84
CA ASP A 43 -6.40 3.50 -11.42
C ASP A 43 -7.59 2.62 -11.01
N LYS A 44 -7.32 1.55 -10.26
CA LYS A 44 -8.30 0.56 -9.82
C LYS A 44 -8.37 0.52 -8.30
N VAL A 45 -9.49 0.01 -7.79
CA VAL A 45 -9.69 -0.26 -6.37
C VAL A 45 -8.49 -1.00 -5.79
N THR A 46 -7.97 -0.48 -4.68
CA THR A 46 -6.82 -1.00 -3.95
C THR A 46 -7.30 -1.43 -2.57
N TRP A 47 -7.23 -2.72 -2.28
CA TRP A 47 -7.67 -3.27 -0.98
C TRP A 47 -6.58 -3.18 0.07
N ALA A 48 -6.94 -3.26 1.35
CA ALA A 48 -5.97 -3.30 2.44
C ALA A 48 -5.02 -4.51 2.30
N GLY A 49 -3.72 -4.25 2.41
CA GLY A 49 -2.66 -5.24 2.15
C GLY A 49 -2.39 -5.51 0.67
N ALA A 50 -3.01 -4.77 -0.25
CA ALA A 50 -2.67 -4.87 -1.68
C ALA A 50 -1.19 -4.57 -1.89
N ARG A 51 -0.55 -5.33 -2.77
CA ARG A 51 0.89 -5.24 -3.03
C ARG A 51 1.18 -4.96 -4.50
N VAL A 52 1.98 -3.94 -4.76
CA VAL A 52 2.46 -3.58 -6.11
C VAL A 52 3.93 -3.91 -6.21
N ARG A 53 4.36 -4.45 -7.36
CA ARG A 53 5.76 -4.74 -7.67
C ARG A 53 6.28 -3.72 -8.68
N LYS A 54 7.39 -3.06 -8.35
CA LYS A 54 8.18 -2.21 -9.26
C LYS A 54 9.49 -2.93 -9.56
N LYS A 55 9.61 -3.43 -10.79
CA LYS A 55 10.77 -4.21 -11.24
C LYS A 55 11.98 -3.29 -11.42
N GLY A 56 13.14 -3.70 -10.89
CA GLY A 56 14.38 -2.93 -11.01
C GLY A 56 14.54 -1.80 -9.99
N GLU A 57 13.53 -1.58 -9.14
CA GLU A 57 13.54 -0.54 -8.10
C GLU A 57 13.91 -1.10 -6.72
N GLY A 58 14.37 -2.35 -6.65
CA GLY A 58 14.85 -2.93 -5.40
C GLY A 58 16.32 -2.62 -5.16
N MET A 59 16.85 -3.07 -4.02
CA MET A 59 18.26 -2.89 -3.71
C MET A 59 19.20 -3.41 -4.80
N THR A 60 20.30 -2.70 -4.97
CA THR A 60 21.42 -3.08 -5.82
C THR A 60 22.11 -4.34 -5.31
N ASN A 61 22.52 -5.22 -6.21
CA ASN A 61 23.32 -6.41 -5.89
C ASN A 61 24.74 -5.99 -5.47
N PHE A 62 25.23 -6.60 -4.40
CA PHE A 62 26.54 -6.30 -3.81
C PHE A 62 27.72 -6.62 -4.75
N GLU A 63 27.61 -7.65 -5.59
CA GLU A 63 28.66 -8.10 -6.51
C GLU A 63 28.60 -7.39 -7.86
N ASN A 64 27.42 -6.93 -8.26
CA ASN A 64 27.22 -6.21 -9.52
C ASN A 64 26.24 -5.06 -9.33
N ASN A 65 26.79 -3.85 -9.25
CA ASN A 65 26.02 -2.64 -8.98
C ASN A 65 25.04 -2.24 -10.10
N ASN A 66 25.08 -2.91 -11.25
CA ASN A 66 24.11 -2.69 -12.34
C ASN A 66 22.88 -3.59 -12.24
N LEU A 67 22.83 -4.52 -11.27
CA LEU A 67 21.69 -5.40 -11.04
C LEU A 67 20.88 -4.91 -9.85
N HIS A 68 19.59 -4.67 -10.06
CA HIS A 68 18.66 -4.24 -9.03
C HIS A 68 17.57 -5.27 -8.78
N GLY A 69 17.15 -5.37 -7.52
CA GLY A 69 16.03 -6.20 -7.10
C GLY A 69 14.67 -5.66 -7.58
N ASN A 70 13.60 -6.17 -6.96
CA ASN A 70 12.27 -5.57 -7.12
C ASN A 70 11.89 -4.86 -5.83
N LEU A 71 11.30 -3.68 -5.96
CA LEU A 71 10.58 -3.04 -4.87
C LEU A 71 9.17 -3.60 -4.84
N TYR A 72 8.70 -3.89 -3.64
CA TYR A 72 7.30 -4.14 -3.39
C TYR A 72 6.73 -3.07 -2.48
N VAL A 73 5.54 -2.60 -2.81
CA VAL A 73 4.83 -1.59 -2.04
C VAL A 73 3.54 -2.23 -1.55
N THR A 74 3.35 -2.31 -0.25
CA THR A 74 2.12 -2.77 0.39
C THR A 74 1.30 -1.57 0.83
N PHE A 75 0.00 -1.60 0.59
CA PHE A 75 -0.90 -0.51 0.91
C PHE A 75 -1.74 -0.79 2.16
N ASP A 76 -1.62 0.10 3.13
CA ASP A 76 -2.52 0.16 4.28
C ASP A 76 -3.58 1.24 4.04
N ILE A 77 -4.81 0.99 4.50
CA ILE A 77 -5.93 1.91 4.32
C ILE A 77 -6.22 2.60 5.65
N ASP A 78 -6.04 3.93 5.69
CA ASP A 78 -6.31 4.74 6.88
C ASP A 78 -7.73 5.27 6.88
N PHE A 79 -8.60 4.57 7.61
CA PHE A 79 -10.00 4.99 7.72
C PHE A 79 -10.13 6.22 8.61
N PRO A 80 -11.02 7.17 8.23
CA PRO A 80 -11.26 8.35 9.03
C PRO A 80 -11.80 7.96 10.41
N LYS A 81 -11.33 8.66 11.45
CA LYS A 81 -11.71 8.44 12.85
C LYS A 81 -12.99 9.18 13.27
N GLN A 82 -13.48 10.07 12.42
CA GLN A 82 -14.68 10.85 12.65
C GLN A 82 -15.93 10.05 12.25
N ASP A 83 -17.04 10.32 12.93
CA ASP A 83 -18.34 9.79 12.54
C ASP A 83 -18.87 10.50 11.30
N PHE A 84 -19.70 9.77 10.55
CA PHE A 84 -20.44 10.29 9.41
C PHE A 84 -21.89 10.62 9.81
N SER A 85 -22.51 11.59 9.14
CA SER A 85 -23.94 11.84 9.26
C SER A 85 -24.74 10.63 8.77
N ASP A 86 -26.03 10.57 9.11
CA ASP A 86 -26.89 9.49 8.62
C ASP A 86 -27.10 9.59 7.11
N GLU A 87 -27.14 10.80 6.54
CA GLU A 87 -27.21 10.99 5.08
C GLU A 87 -25.95 10.45 4.38
N ASP A 88 -24.75 10.74 4.91
CA ASP A 88 -23.49 10.27 4.34
C ASP A 88 -23.38 8.74 4.43
N LYS A 89 -23.82 8.15 5.55
CA LYS A 89 -23.87 6.68 5.71
C LYS A 89 -24.78 6.04 4.68
N GLU A 90 -25.95 6.61 4.39
CA GLU A 90 -26.86 6.11 3.35
C GLU A 90 -26.26 6.23 1.95
N ALA A 91 -25.62 7.37 1.64
CA ALA A 91 -24.91 7.56 0.38
C ALA A 91 -23.80 6.51 0.19
N LEU A 92 -22.99 6.26 1.22
CA LEU A 92 -21.93 5.24 1.20
C LEU A 92 -22.50 3.84 0.95
N ARG A 93 -23.60 3.45 1.61
CA ARG A 93 -24.27 2.15 1.38
C ARG A 93 -24.72 2.00 -0.07
N LYS A 94 -25.27 3.06 -0.67
CA LYS A 94 -25.74 3.05 -2.07
C LYS A 94 -24.60 2.96 -3.08
N ILE A 95 -23.48 3.62 -2.81
CA ILE A 95 -22.29 3.59 -3.68
C ILE A 95 -21.60 2.23 -3.59
N LEU A 96 -21.32 1.76 -2.38
CA LEU A 96 -20.55 0.53 -2.16
C LEU A 96 -21.35 -0.73 -2.49
N LYS A 97 -22.68 -0.71 -2.34
CA LYS A 97 -23.59 -1.84 -2.64
C LYS A 97 -23.18 -3.15 -1.95
N GLN A 98 -22.66 -3.05 -0.74
CA GLN A 98 -22.17 -4.20 0.03
C GLN A 98 -23.25 -4.72 0.97
N ALA A 99 -23.40 -6.04 1.04
CA ALA A 99 -24.17 -6.69 2.10
C ALA A 99 -23.33 -6.78 3.38
N PRO A 100 -23.95 -6.77 4.57
CA PRO A 100 -23.23 -7.01 5.82
C PRO A 100 -22.50 -8.35 5.78
N ASN A 101 -21.19 -8.36 6.08
CA ASN A 101 -20.35 -9.56 6.06
C ASN A 101 -19.52 -9.65 7.35
N ASN A 102 -20.21 -9.52 8.49
CA ASN A 102 -19.58 -9.52 9.80
C ASN A 102 -19.30 -10.97 10.20
N LYS A 103 -18.04 -11.41 10.03
CA LYS A 103 -17.59 -12.74 10.46
C LYS A 103 -17.00 -12.65 11.85
N VAL A 104 -17.57 -13.39 12.80
CA VAL A 104 -17.00 -13.57 14.14
C VAL A 104 -16.19 -14.87 14.12
N TYR A 105 -14.89 -14.78 14.40
CA TYR A 105 -14.01 -15.95 14.51
C TYR A 105 -13.46 -16.04 15.93
N ASN A 106 -13.77 -17.14 16.63
CA ASN A 106 -13.38 -17.32 18.03
C ASN A 106 -12.06 -18.10 18.21
N GLY A 107 -11.28 -18.31 17.15
CA GLY A 107 -9.90 -18.81 17.27
C GLY A 107 -9.73 -20.22 17.84
N LEU A 108 -10.82 -20.97 18.05
CA LEU A 108 -10.81 -22.39 18.41
C LEU A 108 -10.86 -23.27 17.16
#